data_AF-A0A9J7INE6-F1
#
_entry.id   AF-A0A9J7INE6-F1
#
_cell.length_a   1.000
_cell.length_b   1.000
_cell.length_c   1.000
_cell.angle_alpha   90.00
_cell.angle_beta   90.00
_cell.angle_gamma   90.00
#
_symmetry.space_group_name_H-M   'P 1'
#
loop_
_entity.id
_entity.type
_entity.pdbx_description
1 polymer ?
#
loop_
_entity_poly.entity_id
_entity_poly.type
_entity_poly.pdbx_seq_one_letter_code
_entity_poly.pdbx_strand_id
1 'polypeptide(L)'
;MGGSQSTRKVTVDNENAIQVSQEALDRIQSQLTAKQAESRPPPVQSYTPPAYEYRRQHEYAAEEAYWAHRIENLKRAHEKINSGMHLEYQKTMKEATELFNMVEGDKVASKLPPCQEEKAKVLQCYSTNPNKSLLCSVLVNEFNDCVCKSRVAAVTATS
;
A
#
# COMPACT_ATOMS: atom_id res chain seq x y z
N MET A 1 15.86 -5.83 17.76
CA MET A 1 16.57 -5.44 16.52
C MET A 1 16.06 -6.31 15.39
N GLY A 2 15.47 -5.72 14.35
CA GLY A 2 14.97 -6.43 13.16
C GLY A 2 13.44 -6.49 13.14
N GLY A 3 12.74 -5.90 12.19
CA GLY A 3 13.12 -5.28 10.93
C GLY A 3 11.86 -5.33 10.08
N SER A 4 11.20 -4.18 9.94
CA SER A 4 9.90 -4.03 9.29
C SER A 4 9.99 -4.47 7.82
N GLN A 5 9.64 -5.71 7.50
CA GLN A 5 9.50 -6.18 6.13
C GLN A 5 8.18 -5.63 5.57
N SER A 6 8.28 -4.46 4.94
CA SER A 6 7.19 -3.82 4.23
C SER A 6 6.81 -4.70 3.03
N THR A 7 5.65 -5.37 3.09
CA THR A 7 4.99 -6.05 1.96
C THR A 7 4.39 -5.02 0.99
N ARG A 8 5.22 -4.10 0.49
CA ARG A 8 4.85 -3.24 -0.63
C ARG A 8 4.65 -4.15 -1.84
N LYS A 9 3.47 -4.05 -2.46
CA LYS A 9 3.12 -4.72 -3.70
C LYS A 9 4.17 -4.38 -4.77
N VAL A 10 5.00 -5.36 -5.14
CA VAL A 10 5.80 -5.27 -6.35
C VAL A 10 4.90 -5.78 -7.48
N THR A 11 4.15 -4.87 -8.09
CA THR A 11 3.54 -5.14 -9.40
C THR A 11 4.66 -5.00 -10.42
N VAL A 12 5.16 -6.13 -10.92
CA VAL A 12 6.01 -6.13 -12.10
C VAL A 12 5.08 -5.94 -13.30
N ASP A 13 4.88 -4.70 -13.72
CA ASP A 13 4.26 -4.41 -15.01
C ASP A 13 5.24 -4.84 -16.11
N ASN A 14 4.91 -5.97 -16.75
CA ASN A 14 5.72 -6.58 -17.80
C ASN A 14 5.35 -5.98 -19.17
N GLU A 15 5.58 -4.68 -19.34
CA GLU A 15 5.35 -3.98 -20.61
C GLU A 15 6.52 -4.20 -21.60
N ASN A 16 7.63 -4.80 -21.15
CA ASN A 16 8.75 -5.23 -21.97
C ASN A 16 9.37 -6.50 -21.38
N ALA A 17 8.89 -7.66 -21.81
CA ALA A 17 9.52 -8.95 -21.49
C ALA A 17 11.02 -8.86 -21.77
N ILE A 18 11.82 -8.99 -20.71
CA ILE A 18 13.30 -9.06 -20.66
C ILE A 18 13.95 -8.89 -22.04
N GLN A 19 14.17 -7.64 -22.47
CA GLN A 19 14.86 -7.38 -23.72
C GLN A 19 16.36 -7.64 -23.52
N VAL A 20 16.79 -8.82 -23.92
CA VAL A 20 18.22 -9.19 -23.90
C VAL A 20 18.91 -8.46 -25.05
N SER A 21 19.99 -7.71 -24.77
CA SER A 21 20.76 -7.05 -25.83
C SER A 21 21.41 -8.08 -26.74
N GLN A 22 21.58 -7.76 -28.02
CA GLN A 22 22.17 -8.68 -29.01
C GLN A 22 23.56 -9.18 -28.57
N GLU A 23 24.35 -8.31 -27.93
CA GLU A 23 25.66 -8.65 -27.36
C GLU A 23 25.58 -9.65 -26.20
N ALA A 24 24.49 -9.66 -25.44
CA ALA A 24 24.28 -10.65 -24.39
C ALA A 24 23.89 -12.01 -25.01
N LEU A 25 23.12 -12.01 -26.09
CA LEU A 25 22.84 -13.24 -26.86
C LEU A 25 24.12 -13.83 -27.46
N ASP A 26 24.98 -13.02 -28.06
CA ASP A 26 26.25 -13.49 -28.63
C ASP A 26 27.20 -14.04 -27.57
N ARG A 27 27.24 -13.42 -26.38
CA ARG A 27 28.01 -13.94 -25.23
C ARG A 27 27.47 -15.29 -24.74
N ILE A 28 26.15 -15.45 -24.68
CA ILE A 28 25.54 -16.74 -24.30
C ILE A 28 25.84 -17.79 -25.37
N GLN A 29 25.69 -17.46 -26.65
CA GLN A 29 25.95 -18.33 -27.78
C GLN A 29 27.41 -18.80 -27.79
N SER A 30 28.36 -17.88 -27.59
CA SER A 30 29.81 -18.17 -27.56
C SER A 30 30.20 -19.04 -26.36
N GLN A 31 29.59 -18.84 -25.18
CA GLN A 31 29.82 -19.72 -24.04
C GLN A 31 29.25 -21.13 -24.24
N LEU A 32 28.10 -21.25 -24.92
CA LEU A 32 27.53 -22.56 -25.26
C LEU A 32 28.39 -23.31 -26.28
N THR A 33 28.92 -22.61 -27.29
CA THR A 33 29.82 -23.22 -28.28
C THR A 33 31.19 -23.56 -27.69
N ALA A 34 31.76 -22.69 -26.85
CA ALA A 34 33.00 -22.97 -26.14
C ALA A 34 32.86 -24.18 -25.19
N LYS A 35 31.75 -24.27 -24.45
CA LYS A 35 31.46 -25.46 -23.62
C LYS A 35 31.26 -26.73 -24.44
N GLN A 36 30.67 -26.66 -25.64
CA GLN A 36 30.57 -27.82 -26.53
C GLN A 36 31.92 -28.25 -27.12
N ALA A 37 32.84 -27.31 -27.35
CA ALA A 37 34.15 -27.57 -27.91
C ALA A 37 35.12 -28.20 -26.89
N GLU A 38 34.98 -27.86 -25.61
CA GLU A 38 35.92 -28.30 -24.56
C GLU A 38 35.50 -29.60 -23.84
N SER A 39 34.28 -30.12 -24.07
CA SER A 39 33.77 -31.34 -23.44
C SER A 39 33.31 -32.43 -24.40
N ARG A 40 34.13 -32.82 -25.40
CA ARG A 40 33.85 -34.01 -26.21
C ARG A 40 34.82 -35.17 -25.89
N PRO A 41 34.60 -35.92 -24.78
CA PRO A 41 35.03 -37.31 -24.75
C PRO A 41 34.27 -38.10 -25.84
N PRO A 42 34.79 -39.26 -26.31
CA PRO A 42 34.11 -40.09 -27.30
C PRO A 42 32.67 -40.38 -26.84
N PRO A 43 31.70 -40.55 -27.76
CA PRO A 43 30.30 -40.79 -27.39
C PRO A 43 30.21 -42.08 -26.58
N VAL A 44 30.18 -41.95 -25.26
CA VAL A 44 29.87 -43.06 -24.37
C VAL A 44 28.38 -43.29 -24.55
N GLN A 45 27.99 -44.41 -25.17
CA GLN A 45 26.61 -44.85 -25.17
C GLN A 45 26.21 -45.18 -23.73
N SER A 46 25.72 -44.18 -23.00
CA SER A 46 25.10 -44.39 -21.69
C SER A 46 23.76 -45.07 -21.92
N TYR A 47 23.74 -46.40 -21.86
CA TYR A 47 22.48 -47.15 -21.83
C TYR A 47 21.80 -46.90 -20.48
N THR A 48 20.85 -45.97 -20.44
CA THR A 48 19.96 -45.80 -19.29
C THR A 48 18.90 -46.91 -19.33
N PRO A 49 18.82 -47.78 -18.30
CA PRO A 49 17.80 -48.82 -18.26
C PRO A 49 16.39 -48.17 -18.29
N PRO A 50 15.39 -48.73 -18.99
CA PRO A 50 14.03 -48.17 -19.09
C PRO A 50 13.37 -47.88 -17.74
N ALA A 51 13.70 -48.65 -16.70
CA ALA A 51 13.22 -48.45 -15.34
C ALA A 51 13.71 -47.14 -14.70
N TYR A 52 14.89 -46.65 -15.10
CA TYR A 52 15.45 -45.39 -14.62
C TYR A 52 14.71 -44.18 -15.22
N GLU A 53 14.33 -44.25 -16.49
CA GLU A 53 13.54 -43.20 -17.15
C GLU A 53 12.12 -43.11 -16.58
N TYR A 54 11.47 -44.26 -16.37
CA TYR A 54 10.16 -44.31 -15.74
C TYR A 54 10.19 -43.71 -14.31
N ARG A 55 11.17 -44.11 -13.48
CA ARG A 55 11.33 -43.55 -12.13
C ARG A 55 11.50 -42.03 -12.16
N ARG A 56 12.36 -41.53 -13.05
CA ARG A 56 12.62 -40.10 -13.21
C ARG A 56 11.37 -39.32 -13.65
N GLN A 57 10.56 -39.86 -14.57
CA GLN A 57 9.29 -39.23 -14.98
C GLN A 57 8.28 -39.14 -13.84
N HIS A 58 8.18 -40.19 -13.02
CA HIS A 58 7.31 -40.17 -11.83
C HIS A 58 7.79 -39.17 -10.77
N GLU A 59 9.10 -39.07 -10.56
CA GLU A 59 9.70 -38.07 -9.67
C GLU A 59 9.38 -36.64 -10.16
N TYR A 60 9.54 -36.35 -11.46
CA TYR A 60 9.17 -35.05 -12.02
C TYR A 60 7.67 -34.76 -11.90
N ALA A 61 6.81 -35.73 -12.20
CA ALA A 61 5.36 -35.54 -12.07
C ALA A 61 4.95 -35.28 -10.61
N ALA A 62 5.60 -35.93 -9.64
CA ALA A 62 5.36 -35.70 -8.22
C ALA A 62 5.83 -34.31 -7.78
N GLU A 63 6.99 -33.84 -8.28
CA GLU A 63 7.49 -32.49 -8.03
C GLU A 63 6.59 -31.42 -8.64
N GLU A 64 6.15 -31.60 -9.88
CA GLU A 64 5.21 -30.70 -10.55
C GLU A 64 3.88 -30.61 -9.78
N ALA A 65 3.33 -31.74 -9.34
CA ALA A 65 2.12 -31.78 -8.53
C ALA A 65 2.31 -31.04 -7.19
N TYR A 66 3.47 -31.22 -6.53
CA TYR A 66 3.82 -30.51 -5.30
C TYR A 66 3.84 -28.99 -5.50
N TRP A 67 4.55 -28.52 -6.52
CA TRP A 67 4.66 -27.09 -6.81
C TRP A 67 3.33 -26.49 -7.26
N ALA A 68 2.56 -27.20 -8.09
CA ALA A 68 1.22 -26.76 -8.50
C ALA A 68 0.31 -26.57 -7.30
N HIS A 69 0.26 -27.55 -6.38
CA HIS A 69 -0.53 -27.46 -5.15
C HIS A 69 -0.05 -26.32 -4.25
N ARG A 70 1.26 -26.12 -4.11
CA ARG A 70 1.82 -25.03 -3.31
C ARG A 70 1.46 -23.67 -3.87
N ILE A 71 1.59 -23.48 -5.18
CA ILE A 71 1.22 -22.23 -5.87
C ILE A 71 -0.27 -21.96 -5.71
N GLU A 72 -1.11 -22.98 -5.86
CA GLU A 72 -2.55 -22.86 -5.69
C GLU A 72 -2.93 -22.43 -4.26
N ASN A 73 -2.29 -23.03 -3.24
CA ASN A 73 -2.51 -22.61 -1.85
C ASN A 73 -2.07 -21.16 -1.58
N LEU A 74 -0.95 -20.74 -2.17
CA LEU A 74 -0.50 -19.35 -2.08
C LEU A 74 -1.49 -18.39 -2.76
N LYS A 75 -2.01 -18.75 -3.93
CA LYS A 75 -3.05 -17.96 -4.64
C LYS A 75 -4.30 -17.81 -3.79
N ARG A 76 -4.83 -18.90 -3.23
CA ARG A 76 -6.02 -18.86 -2.36
C ARG A 76 -5.79 -18.01 -1.11
N ALA A 77 -4.62 -18.14 -0.47
CA ALA A 77 -4.28 -17.32 0.69
C ALA A 77 -4.23 -15.82 0.33
N HIS A 78 -3.61 -15.49 -0.81
CA HIS A 78 -3.53 -14.12 -1.29
C HIS A 78 -4.92 -13.55 -1.66
N GLU A 79 -5.75 -14.34 -2.33
CA GLU A 79 -7.12 -13.97 -2.68
C GLU A 79 -7.97 -13.70 -1.42
N LYS A 80 -7.84 -14.54 -0.40
CA LYS A 80 -8.51 -14.34 0.91
C LYS A 80 -8.06 -13.04 1.58
N ILE A 81 -6.77 -12.71 1.55
CA ILE A 81 -6.25 -11.46 2.14
C ILE A 81 -6.77 -10.26 1.34
N ASN A 82 -6.72 -10.32 0.01
CA ASN A 82 -7.10 -9.22 -0.85
C ASN A 82 -8.61 -8.94 -0.79
N SER A 83 -9.45 -9.99 -0.74
CA SER A 83 -10.90 -9.84 -0.55
C SER A 83 -11.24 -9.23 0.81
N GLY A 84 -10.63 -9.71 1.90
CA GLY A 84 -10.82 -9.12 3.23
C GLY A 84 -10.40 -7.66 3.30
N MET A 85 -9.25 -7.32 2.74
CA MET A 85 -8.78 -5.93 2.66
C MET A 85 -9.74 -5.02 1.88
N HIS A 86 -10.27 -5.50 0.74
CA HIS A 86 -11.20 -4.72 -0.05
C HIS A 86 -12.53 -4.48 0.67
N LEU A 87 -13.03 -5.49 1.39
CA LEU A 87 -14.25 -5.37 2.20
C LEU A 87 -14.08 -4.34 3.32
N GLU A 88 -12.99 -4.42 4.09
CA GLU A 88 -12.73 -3.45 5.16
C GLU A 88 -12.50 -2.04 4.61
N TYR A 89 -11.82 -1.89 3.47
CA TYR A 89 -11.67 -0.60 2.81
C TYR A 89 -13.03 -0.02 2.38
N GLN A 90 -13.88 -0.80 1.72
CA GLN A 90 -15.21 -0.32 1.31
C GLN A 90 -16.08 0.02 2.52
N LYS A 91 -16.03 -0.79 3.57
CA LYS A 91 -16.77 -0.56 4.81
C LYS A 91 -16.34 0.75 5.47
N THR A 92 -15.05 0.94 5.70
CA THR A 92 -14.51 2.17 6.31
C THR A 92 -14.80 3.41 5.48
N MET A 93 -14.74 3.31 4.15
CA MET A 93 -15.12 4.41 3.25
C MET A 93 -16.61 4.77 3.35
N LYS A 94 -17.49 3.77 3.45
CA LYS A 94 -18.93 3.98 3.65
C LYS A 94 -19.20 4.65 4.99
N GLU A 95 -18.64 4.10 6.07
CA GLU A 95 -18.78 4.65 7.43
C GLU A 95 -18.27 6.11 7.49
N ALA A 96 -17.12 6.41 6.90
CA ALA A 96 -16.61 7.77 6.81
C ALA A 96 -17.56 8.69 6.04
N THR A 97 -18.06 8.24 4.88
CA THR A 97 -19.00 9.01 4.06
C THR A 97 -20.31 9.27 4.81
N GLU A 98 -20.83 8.28 5.54
CA GLU A 98 -22.01 8.43 6.39
C GLU A 98 -21.79 9.47 7.49
N LEU A 99 -20.64 9.44 8.17
CA LEU A 99 -20.28 10.45 9.17
C LEU A 99 -20.20 11.85 8.55
N PHE A 100 -19.62 12.00 7.36
CA PHE A 100 -19.60 13.28 6.64
C PHE A 100 -21.01 13.77 6.31
N ASN A 101 -21.86 12.88 5.78
CA ASN A 101 -23.25 13.22 5.45
C ASN A 101 -24.08 13.55 6.69
N MET A 102 -23.81 12.91 7.84
CA MET A 102 -24.42 13.27 9.11
C MET A 102 -24.01 14.67 9.55
N VAL A 103 -22.75 15.07 9.38
CA VAL A 103 -22.29 16.44 9.68
C VAL A 103 -22.94 17.49 8.77
N GLU A 104 -23.23 17.14 7.51
CA GLU A 104 -23.96 18.02 6.59
C GLU A 104 -25.47 18.07 6.87
N GLY A 105 -26.07 16.92 7.21
CA GLY A 105 -27.51 16.75 7.41
C GLY A 105 -28.00 17.14 8.80
N ASP A 106 -27.19 16.96 9.83
CA ASP A 106 -27.43 17.57 11.12
C ASP A 106 -27.32 19.08 10.93
N LYS A 107 -28.35 19.79 11.36
CA LYS A 107 -28.43 21.26 11.39
C LYS A 107 -27.35 21.92 12.26
N VAL A 108 -26.27 21.21 12.61
CA VAL A 108 -24.99 21.77 13.03
C VAL A 108 -24.41 22.66 11.92
N ALA A 109 -24.64 22.34 10.64
CA ALA A 109 -24.30 23.24 9.52
C ALA A 109 -25.06 24.59 9.54
N SER A 110 -26.19 24.69 10.26
CA SER A 110 -26.95 25.94 10.42
C SER A 110 -26.54 26.77 11.65
N LYS A 111 -25.69 26.22 12.53
CA LYS A 111 -25.07 27.00 13.59
C LYS A 111 -23.74 27.50 13.06
N LEU A 112 -23.62 28.81 12.89
CA LEU A 112 -22.36 29.48 12.58
C LEU A 112 -21.22 28.86 13.42
N PRO A 113 -20.04 28.65 12.84
CA PRO A 113 -18.92 28.07 13.58
C PRO A 113 -18.70 28.86 14.87
N PRO A 114 -18.43 28.20 16.01
CA PRO A 114 -18.36 28.89 17.29
C PRO A 114 -17.37 30.06 17.25
N CYS A 115 -17.66 31.10 18.01
CA CYS A 115 -16.77 32.25 18.22
C CYS A 115 -16.53 33.13 16.98
N GLN A 116 -17.50 33.24 16.05
CA GLN A 116 -17.37 34.13 14.88
C GLN A 116 -17.19 35.60 15.26
N GLU A 117 -17.84 36.06 16.33
CA GLU A 117 -17.79 37.46 16.74
C GLU A 117 -16.41 37.82 17.32
N GLU A 118 -15.88 37.00 18.21
CA GLU A 118 -14.55 37.16 18.79
C GLU A 118 -13.47 37.07 17.70
N LYS A 119 -13.63 36.13 16.74
CA LYS A 119 -12.75 36.03 15.57
C LYS A 119 -12.75 37.33 14.75
N ALA A 120 -13.91 37.91 14.49
CA ALA A 120 -14.02 39.16 13.73
C ALA A 120 -13.31 40.31 14.46
N LYS A 121 -13.44 40.41 15.79
CA LYS A 121 -12.75 41.41 16.61
C LYS A 121 -11.23 41.27 16.54
N VAL A 122 -10.71 40.04 16.63
CA VAL A 122 -9.27 39.75 16.51
C VAL A 122 -8.73 40.17 15.14
N LEU A 123 -9.43 39.77 14.07
CA LEU A 123 -9.05 40.13 12.70
C LEU A 123 -9.04 41.64 12.49
N GLN A 124 -10.08 42.33 12.98
CA GLN A 124 -10.18 43.79 12.92
C GLN A 124 -9.04 44.47 13.69
N CYS A 125 -8.65 43.95 14.85
CA CYS A 125 -7.56 44.52 15.62
C CYS A 125 -6.22 44.39 14.89
N TYR A 126 -5.94 43.23 14.29
CA TYR A 126 -4.72 43.03 13.51
C TYR A 126 -4.70 43.87 12.23
N SER A 127 -5.84 44.03 11.55
CA SER A 127 -5.90 44.89 10.37
C SER A 127 -5.68 46.36 10.71
N THR A 128 -6.13 46.80 11.89
CA THR A 128 -5.98 48.19 12.36
C THR A 128 -4.59 48.46 12.95
N ASN A 129 -3.91 47.44 13.49
CA ASN A 129 -2.64 47.55 14.19
C ASN A 129 -1.53 46.70 13.54
N PRO A 130 -1.14 46.99 12.28
CA PRO A 130 -0.06 46.27 11.64
C PRO A 130 1.23 46.41 12.45
N ASN A 131 1.97 45.30 12.61
CA ASN A 131 3.23 45.19 13.38
C ASN A 131 3.10 45.49 14.89
N LYS A 132 1.88 45.60 15.43
CA LYS A 132 1.63 45.84 16.87
C LYS A 132 0.69 44.79 17.45
N SER A 133 0.94 43.52 17.15
CA SER A 133 0.08 42.38 17.52
C SER A 133 -0.20 42.27 19.02
N LEU A 134 0.72 42.72 19.88
CA LEU A 134 0.56 42.69 21.33
C LEU A 134 -0.62 43.53 21.84
N LEU A 135 -1.02 44.57 21.10
CA LEU A 135 -2.21 45.37 21.44
C LEU A 135 -3.52 44.56 21.32
N CYS A 136 -3.51 43.50 20.52
CA CYS A 136 -4.67 42.63 20.30
C CYS A 136 -4.73 41.43 21.27
N SER A 137 -3.79 41.33 22.22
CA SER A 137 -3.66 40.19 23.14
C SER A 137 -4.92 39.90 23.94
N VAL A 138 -5.63 40.93 24.40
CA VAL A 138 -6.91 40.79 25.13
C VAL A 138 -7.96 40.11 24.26
N LEU A 139 -8.15 40.58 23.02
CA LEU A 139 -9.13 40.02 22.07
C LEU A 139 -8.78 38.58 21.67
N VAL A 140 -7.48 38.27 21.55
CA VAL A 140 -7.01 36.91 21.26
C VAL A 140 -7.33 35.97 22.42
N ASN A 141 -7.17 36.43 23.67
CA ASN A 141 -7.52 35.64 24.84
C ASN A 141 -9.03 35.39 24.93
N GLU A 142 -9.86 36.41 24.66
CA GLU A 142 -11.32 36.25 24.60
C GLU A 142 -11.74 35.22 23.54
N PHE A 143 -11.12 35.26 22.36
CA PHE A 143 -11.34 34.26 21.32
C PHE A 143 -10.93 32.85 21.80
N ASN A 144 -9.77 32.71 22.43
CA ASN A 144 -9.30 31.44 22.97
C ASN A 144 -10.23 30.88 24.06
N ASP A 145 -10.75 31.73 24.94
CA ASP A 145 -11.70 31.34 25.98
C ASP A 145 -13.01 30.85 25.39
N CYS A 146 -13.52 31.54 24.36
CA CYS A 146 -14.70 31.10 23.63
C CYS A 146 -14.48 29.72 23.00
N VAL A 147 -13.37 29.54 22.28
CA VAL A 147 -13.04 28.25 21.62
C VAL A 147 -12.92 27.12 22.64
N CYS A 148 -12.28 27.38 23.79
CA CYS A 148 -12.17 26.41 24.88
C CYS A 148 -13.55 26.01 25.42
N LYS A 149 -14.42 26.99 25.70
CA LYS A 149 -15.79 26.74 26.19
C LYS A 149 -16.62 25.96 25.16
N SER A 150 -16.56 26.33 23.89
CA SER A 150 -17.28 25.64 22.82
C SER A 150 -16.81 24.20 22.65
N ARG A 151 -15.50 23.94 22.73
CA ARG A 151 -14.95 22.58 22.66
C ARG A 151 -15.42 21.72 23.83
N VAL A 152 -15.39 22.26 25.05
CA VAL A 152 -15.91 21.55 26.24
C VAL A 152 -17.39 21.24 26.06
N ALA A 153 -18.19 22.24 25.68
CA ALA A 153 -19.63 22.07 25.45
C ALA A 153 -19.95 20.99 24.41
N ALA A 154 -19.21 20.96 23.30
CA ALA A 154 -19.40 19.97 22.24
C ALA A 154 -19.12 18.54 22.72
N VAL A 155 -18.04 18.33 23.50
CA VAL A 155 -17.69 17.00 24.04
C VAL A 155 -18.67 16.56 25.12
N THR A 156 -19.14 17.49 25.97
CA THR A 156 -20.13 17.17 27.03
C THR A 156 -21.54 16.93 26.49
N ALA A 157 -21.91 17.54 25.36
CA ALA A 157 -23.23 17.33 24.74
C ALA A 157 -23.37 15.96 24.06
N THR A 158 -22.26 15.27 23.81
CA THR A 158 -22.20 13.93 23.20
C THR A 158 -22.07 12.78 24.21
N SER A 159 -21.98 13.07 25.52
CA SER A 159 -21.93 12.07 26.61
C SER A 159 -23.29 11.90 27.26
#